data_AF-A0A2G1W2L1-F1
#
_entry.id   AF-A0A2G1W2L1-F1
#
_cell.length_a   1.000
_cell.length_b   1.000
_cell.length_c   1.000
_cell.angle_alpha   90.00
_cell.angle_beta   90.00
_cell.angle_gamma   90.00
#
_symmetry.space_group_name_H-M   'P 1'
#
loop_
_entity.id
_entity.type
_entity.pdbx_description
1 polymer ?
#
loop_
_entity_poly.entity_id
_entity_poly.type
_entity_poly.pdbx_seq_one_letter_code
_entity_poly.pdbx_strand_id
1 'polypeptide(L)'
;MDVGPHSHPRRSSLQKNPPMRLIDRHSRIRTLASFAFAALLATALAPSSFGQDGGGGGDVTNNFGTQPAGVDVDATGVLKVRTIDPRLARQQWMQSRANATPGESMETSKLRKVSLNRLEAAISEYVEADRPLPSEMLAMAGLTSVEYVFFYPDSNDIVLAGPAEGYVADATERFVGMQSGRPSVLLEDVVVALRAFPPQGKPARVISVSIDPTPEGLQRMQQFLMRVGGRAGRGDTLQLVRGLKENLGLQTVSIEGIPAASHFARVLVEADYRMKLIGIGLEQLPVPVRSYVSRTNPVTVSANSMERWYFQPNYDGVSVSEDNLAMRINERGVQLVGANERVQGDGARVGTGRVNRASQAFTKEFTEKYNQIADRVRVYAELRQLIDLSIAAAYIHEQDFYGQANWDMPVLGDEGKVSVQTYTAPEKVETAVNAIWRGNTLMTPLGGGVNVQPRIALKKDRVTIDTEGQHVQVKHSSGPDQLAPGQWWWD
;
A
#
# COMPACT_ATOMS: atom_id res chain seq x y z
N MET A 1 28.29 -38.79 -45.65
CA MET A 1 28.03 -40.17 -45.18
C MET A 1 26.69 -40.16 -44.48
N ASP A 2 25.75 -40.92 -45.05
CA ASP A 2 24.46 -41.44 -44.54
C ASP A 2 23.54 -40.54 -43.70
N VAL A 3 22.40 -40.05 -44.23
CA VAL A 3 21.12 -40.70 -44.62
C VAL A 3 20.22 -41.01 -43.41
N GLY A 4 19.05 -40.36 -43.33
CA GLY A 4 17.94 -40.78 -42.46
C GLY A 4 16.83 -39.74 -42.24
N PRO A 5 15.55 -40.12 -42.01
CA PRO A 5 14.48 -39.78 -42.96
C PRO A 5 13.10 -39.33 -42.37
N HIS A 6 12.18 -39.06 -43.32
CA HIS A 6 10.71 -39.25 -43.30
C HIS A 6 9.74 -38.17 -42.79
N SER A 7 8.89 -37.77 -43.75
CA SER A 7 7.62 -37.05 -43.65
C SER A 7 6.42 -37.99 -43.84
N HIS A 8 5.32 -37.67 -43.15
CA HIS A 8 4.01 -38.35 -43.16
C HIS A 8 3.27 -38.36 -44.51
N PRO A 9 2.32 -39.29 -44.72
CA PRO A 9 1.26 -39.15 -45.71
C PRO A 9 -0.10 -38.69 -45.12
N ARG A 10 -0.88 -38.02 -45.97
CA ARG A 10 -2.27 -37.54 -45.78
C ARG A 10 -3.29 -38.47 -46.48
N ARG A 11 -4.57 -38.19 -46.20
CA ARG A 11 -5.82 -38.29 -47.02
C ARG A 11 -6.73 -39.49 -46.70
N SER A 12 -7.97 -39.26 -46.21
CA SER A 12 -9.24 -38.88 -46.91
C SER A 12 -10.10 -40.13 -47.11
N SER A 13 -11.44 -40.20 -47.18
CA SER A 13 -12.61 -39.32 -47.06
C SER A 13 -13.86 -40.23 -47.28
N LEU A 14 -15.08 -39.68 -47.13
CA LEU A 14 -16.37 -40.11 -47.75
C LEU A 14 -17.36 -41.00 -46.94
N GLN A 15 -18.25 -40.34 -46.18
CA GLN A 15 -19.70 -40.11 -46.45
C GLN A 15 -20.58 -41.21 -47.11
N LYS A 16 -21.70 -41.61 -46.46
CA LYS A 16 -23.11 -41.56 -46.97
C LYS A 16 -24.17 -42.28 -46.08
N ASN A 17 -25.09 -41.47 -45.51
CA ASN A 17 -26.57 -41.52 -45.46
C ASN A 17 -27.44 -42.66 -44.80
N PRO A 18 -28.70 -42.30 -44.35
CA PRO A 18 -29.61 -43.00 -43.41
C PRO A 18 -30.79 -43.71 -44.15
N PRO A 19 -32.05 -43.96 -43.67
CA PRO A 19 -32.77 -43.74 -42.37
C PRO A 19 -33.72 -44.91 -41.91
N MET A 20 -34.56 -44.67 -40.86
CA MET A 20 -36.05 -44.86 -40.83
C MET A 20 -36.69 -45.58 -39.59
N ARG A 21 -37.82 -44.97 -39.13
CA ARG A 21 -39.04 -45.50 -38.42
C ARG A 21 -39.09 -45.61 -36.88
N LEU A 22 -40.22 -45.47 -36.18
CA LEU A 22 -41.57 -44.83 -36.29
C LEU A 22 -42.39 -45.28 -35.03
N ILE A 23 -43.41 -44.50 -34.59
CA ILE A 23 -44.64 -44.87 -33.82
C ILE A 23 -44.51 -45.04 -32.28
N ASP A 24 -45.42 -44.66 -31.36
CA ASP A 24 -46.63 -43.81 -31.19
C ASP A 24 -47.15 -44.18 -29.75
N ARG A 25 -47.51 -43.28 -28.81
CA ARG A 25 -48.83 -42.63 -28.51
C ARG A 25 -49.54 -43.09 -27.21
N HIS A 26 -50.30 -42.16 -26.60
CA HIS A 26 -51.39 -42.24 -25.59
C HIS A 26 -51.01 -42.41 -24.08
N SER A 27 -51.67 -41.84 -23.07
CA SER A 27 -52.79 -40.87 -22.91
C SER A 27 -53.07 -40.55 -21.41
N ARG A 28 -53.03 -39.27 -21.02
CA ARG A 28 -54.05 -38.47 -20.27
C ARG A 28 -55.04 -39.08 -19.22
N ILE A 29 -55.10 -38.41 -18.05
CA ILE A 29 -56.29 -37.86 -17.29
C ILE A 29 -56.74 -38.50 -15.92
N ARG A 30 -56.54 -37.70 -14.85
CA ARG A 30 -57.39 -37.23 -13.70
C ARG A 30 -57.90 -38.12 -12.52
N THR A 31 -57.72 -37.48 -11.33
CA THR A 31 -58.63 -37.23 -10.15
C THR A 31 -58.69 -38.12 -8.89
N LEU A 32 -58.33 -37.48 -7.76
CA LEU A 32 -58.96 -37.35 -6.42
C LEU A 32 -59.39 -38.60 -5.60
N ALA A 33 -58.85 -38.75 -4.37
CA ALA A 33 -59.59 -38.63 -3.09
C ALA A 33 -58.73 -39.01 -1.85
N SER A 34 -59.02 -38.34 -0.74
CA SER A 34 -58.36 -38.27 0.58
C SER A 34 -58.44 -39.54 1.46
N PHE A 35 -57.53 -39.71 2.44
CA PHE A 35 -57.83 -39.97 3.87
C PHE A 35 -56.57 -40.03 4.77
N ALA A 36 -56.56 -39.15 5.78
CA ALA A 36 -56.05 -39.19 7.17
C ALA A 36 -54.91 -40.12 7.68
N PHE A 37 -53.95 -39.46 8.36
CA PHE A 37 -53.39 -39.73 9.70
C PHE A 37 -52.68 -41.07 10.02
N ALA A 38 -51.35 -41.01 10.21
CA ALA A 38 -50.65 -41.59 11.38
C ALA A 38 -49.17 -41.15 11.39
N ALA A 39 -48.75 -40.58 12.51
CA ALA A 39 -47.38 -40.20 12.82
C ALA A 39 -46.48 -41.43 13.00
N LEU A 40 -45.21 -41.36 12.59
CA LEU A 40 -44.11 -41.91 13.38
C LEU A 40 -42.76 -41.29 12.98
N LEU A 41 -42.01 -40.93 14.02
CA LEU A 41 -40.65 -40.42 14.09
C LEU A 41 -39.66 -41.10 13.11
N ALA A 42 -38.90 -40.29 12.38
CA ALA A 42 -37.54 -40.63 11.96
C ALA A 42 -36.67 -39.36 11.98
N THR A 43 -35.77 -39.32 12.94
CA THR A 43 -34.73 -38.32 13.17
C THR A 43 -33.76 -38.22 12.01
N ALA A 44 -33.67 -37.03 11.39
CA ALA A 44 -32.53 -36.63 10.57
C ALA A 44 -32.08 -35.23 11.02
N LEU A 45 -30.91 -35.18 11.65
CA LEU A 45 -30.19 -33.96 12.00
C LEU A 45 -29.63 -33.33 10.71
N ALA A 46 -30.26 -32.26 10.25
CA ALA A 46 -29.66 -31.30 9.33
C ALA A 46 -29.75 -29.91 9.99
N PRO A 47 -28.63 -29.20 10.22
CA PRO A 47 -28.68 -27.87 10.80
C PRO A 47 -29.35 -26.90 9.83
N SER A 48 -30.35 -26.21 10.36
CA SER A 48 -31.19 -25.18 9.76
C SER A 48 -30.41 -23.97 9.28
N SER A 49 -30.53 -23.66 8.00
CA SER A 49 -30.33 -22.31 7.47
C SER A 49 -31.52 -21.44 7.88
N PHE A 50 -31.35 -20.60 8.89
CA PHE A 50 -32.28 -19.49 9.12
C PHE A 50 -31.81 -18.30 8.29
N GLY A 51 -32.59 -17.98 7.26
CA GLY A 51 -32.67 -16.61 6.77
C GLY A 51 -33.36 -15.76 7.81
N GLN A 52 -32.78 -14.61 8.13
CA GLN A 52 -33.47 -13.53 8.82
C GLN A 52 -33.20 -12.25 8.05
N ASP A 53 -34.23 -11.84 7.32
CA ASP A 53 -34.40 -10.48 6.83
C ASP A 53 -34.94 -9.63 7.99
N GLY A 54 -34.37 -8.44 8.19
CA GLY A 54 -34.74 -7.52 9.26
C GLY A 54 -33.89 -6.25 9.19
N GLY A 55 -34.42 -5.24 8.50
CA GLY A 55 -33.73 -3.97 8.24
C GLY A 55 -33.66 -3.00 9.41
N GLY A 56 -32.91 -1.91 9.17
CA GLY A 56 -33.01 -0.66 9.91
C GLY A 56 -31.86 -0.39 10.88
N GLY A 57 -30.79 0.23 10.37
CA GLY A 57 -29.70 0.79 11.15
C GLY A 57 -28.40 0.75 10.36
N GLY A 58 -28.07 1.85 9.67
CA GLY A 58 -26.81 1.99 8.94
C GLY A 58 -25.65 2.01 9.92
N ASP A 59 -25.13 0.83 10.23
CA ASP A 59 -23.88 0.68 10.96
C ASP A 59 -22.74 0.80 9.94
N VAL A 60 -21.94 1.86 10.08
CA VAL A 60 -20.76 2.11 9.26
C VAL A 60 -19.74 1.03 9.61
N THR A 61 -19.76 -0.06 8.84
CA THR A 61 -18.84 -1.17 8.97
C THR A 61 -17.41 -0.68 8.74
N ASN A 62 -16.64 -0.61 9.81
CA ASN A 62 -15.20 -0.35 9.82
C ASN A 62 -14.50 -1.31 8.84
N ASN A 63 -13.89 -0.76 7.79
CA ASN A 63 -13.28 -1.55 6.71
C ASN A 63 -11.80 -1.90 7.01
N PHE A 64 -11.16 -1.24 8.00
CA PHE A 64 -9.81 -1.57 8.45
C PHE A 64 -9.86 -2.83 9.33
N GLY A 65 -9.32 -3.92 8.79
CA GLY A 65 -9.42 -5.26 9.38
C GLY A 65 -8.85 -5.33 10.78
N THR A 66 -9.43 -6.24 11.57
CA THR A 66 -9.18 -6.62 12.98
C THR A 66 -7.75 -7.08 13.32
N GLN A 67 -6.70 -6.48 12.75
CA GLN A 67 -5.31 -6.70 13.11
C GLN A 67 -4.61 -5.33 13.05
N PRO A 68 -4.63 -4.52 14.12
CA PRO A 68 -3.69 -3.42 14.28
C PRO A 68 -2.31 -4.05 14.58
N ALA A 69 -1.74 -4.70 13.57
CA ALA A 69 -0.35 -5.08 13.55
C ALA A 69 0.41 -3.87 13.02
N GLY A 70 1.11 -3.18 13.92
CA GLY A 70 2.12 -2.20 13.56
C GLY A 70 3.51 -2.82 13.70
N VAL A 71 4.56 -2.11 13.29
CA VAL A 71 5.93 -2.49 13.69
C VAL A 71 6.42 -1.61 14.82
N ASP A 72 7.25 -2.16 15.69
CA ASP A 72 8.02 -1.44 16.69
C ASP A 72 9.52 -1.53 16.34
N VAL A 73 10.26 -0.45 16.54
CA VAL A 73 11.72 -0.44 16.37
C VAL A 73 12.31 -0.36 17.76
N ASP A 74 13.06 -1.38 18.16
CA ASP A 74 13.67 -1.36 19.49
C ASP A 74 14.84 -0.37 19.56
N ALA A 75 15.32 -0.11 20.78
CA ALA A 75 16.42 0.84 21.02
C ALA A 75 17.73 0.50 20.28
N THR A 76 17.84 -0.72 19.71
CA THR A 76 18.98 -1.15 18.90
C THR A 76 18.74 -1.04 17.39
N GLY A 77 17.64 -0.40 16.98
CA GLY A 77 17.27 -0.19 15.58
C GLY A 77 16.71 -1.44 14.91
N VAL A 78 16.29 -2.46 15.67
CA VAL A 78 15.72 -3.69 15.10
C VAL A 78 14.21 -3.58 15.01
N LEU A 79 13.68 -3.71 13.79
CA LEU A 79 12.25 -3.73 13.52
C LEU A 79 11.63 -5.08 13.89
N LYS A 80 10.54 -5.05 14.67
CA LYS A 80 9.74 -6.19 15.08
C LYS A 80 8.26 -5.93 14.82
N VAL A 81 7.52 -6.94 14.35
CA VAL A 81 6.07 -6.83 14.20
C VAL A 81 5.43 -6.90 15.59
N ARG A 82 4.59 -5.91 15.91
CA ARG A 82 3.83 -5.83 17.15
C ARG A 82 2.35 -6.01 16.83
N THR A 83 1.76 -7.07 17.36
CA THR A 83 0.32 -7.32 17.27
C THR A 83 -0.36 -6.68 18.47
N ILE A 84 -1.28 -5.73 18.21
CA ILE A 84 -2.15 -5.18 19.25
C ILE A 84 -3.43 -6.02 19.30
N ASP A 85 -3.93 -6.29 20.51
CA ASP A 85 -5.21 -6.99 20.69
C ASP A 85 -6.33 -6.18 19.99
N PRO A 86 -7.04 -6.78 19.01
CA PRO A 86 -8.10 -6.09 18.27
C PRO A 86 -9.22 -5.56 19.16
N ARG A 87 -9.48 -6.19 20.32
CA ARG A 87 -10.50 -5.73 21.28
C ARG A 87 -10.07 -4.46 21.98
N LEU A 88 -8.80 -4.40 22.41
CA LEU A 88 -8.22 -3.22 23.05
C LEU A 88 -8.19 -2.04 22.07
N ALA A 89 -7.74 -2.28 20.85
CA ALA A 89 -7.72 -1.25 19.81
C ALA A 89 -9.12 -0.69 19.52
N ARG A 90 -10.15 -1.55 19.46
CA ARG A 90 -11.54 -1.11 19.29
C ARG A 90 -12.04 -0.30 20.48
N GLN A 91 -11.73 -0.72 21.71
CA GLN A 91 -12.13 0.00 22.92
C GLN A 91 -11.51 1.39 22.98
N GLN A 92 -10.20 1.50 22.73
CA GLN A 92 -9.50 2.77 22.69
C GLN A 92 -10.05 3.68 21.59
N TRP A 93 -10.32 3.15 20.40
CA TRP A 93 -10.94 3.94 19.33
C TRP A 93 -12.31 4.50 19.72
N MET A 94 -13.19 3.69 20.32
CA MET A 94 -14.49 4.18 20.81
C MET A 94 -14.34 5.26 21.88
N GLN A 95 -13.35 5.13 22.76
CA GLN A 95 -13.07 6.10 23.81
C GLN A 95 -12.51 7.41 23.24
N SER A 96 -11.53 7.34 22.31
CA SER A 96 -11.00 8.52 21.62
C SER A 96 -12.10 9.25 20.85
N ARG A 97 -13.01 8.50 20.21
CA ARG A 97 -14.17 9.06 19.50
C ARG A 97 -15.14 9.78 20.43
N ALA A 98 -15.41 9.21 21.61
CA ALA A 98 -16.29 9.82 22.60
C ALA A 98 -15.68 11.08 23.24
N ASN A 99 -14.36 11.14 23.35
CA ASN A 99 -13.62 12.26 23.94
C ASN A 99 -13.21 13.32 22.91
N ALA A 100 -13.51 13.12 21.62
CA ALA A 100 -13.11 14.03 20.57
C ALA A 100 -13.83 15.38 20.73
N THR A 101 -13.05 16.46 20.84
CA THR A 101 -13.58 17.81 20.92
C THR A 101 -14.22 18.21 19.59
N PRO A 102 -15.46 18.72 19.58
CA PRO A 102 -16.08 19.25 18.36
C PRO A 102 -15.27 20.42 17.79
N GLY A 103 -15.20 20.52 16.47
CA GLY A 103 -14.55 21.62 15.74
C GLY A 103 -14.81 21.51 14.24
N GLU A 104 -14.60 22.58 13.48
CA GLU A 104 -14.90 22.60 12.03
C GLU A 104 -14.05 21.57 11.26
N SER A 105 -12.78 21.38 11.64
CA SER A 105 -11.90 20.35 11.05
C SER A 105 -12.37 18.92 11.35
N MET A 106 -13.29 18.74 12.29
CA MET A 106 -13.88 17.44 12.60
C MET A 106 -15.05 17.07 11.68
N GLU A 107 -15.52 18.01 10.87
CA GLU A 107 -16.57 17.77 9.88
C GLU A 107 -16.02 17.08 8.63
N THR A 108 -16.87 16.28 8.00
CA THR A 108 -16.56 15.63 6.72
C THR A 108 -16.57 16.63 5.58
N SER A 109 -15.52 16.60 4.76
CA SER A 109 -15.39 17.40 3.55
C SER A 109 -14.97 16.53 2.37
N LYS A 110 -15.61 16.75 1.22
CA LYS A 110 -15.20 16.10 -0.03
C LYS A 110 -13.90 16.69 -0.59
N LEU A 111 -13.60 17.93 -0.24
CA LEU A 111 -12.47 18.68 -0.76
C LEU A 111 -12.06 19.72 0.28
N ARG A 112 -11.25 19.31 1.26
CA ARG A 112 -10.56 20.23 2.14
C ARG A 112 -9.29 20.72 1.47
N LYS A 113 -9.02 22.00 1.59
CA LYS A 113 -7.87 22.71 1.03
C LYS A 113 -7.03 23.22 2.19
N VAL A 114 -5.74 22.86 2.22
CA VAL A 114 -4.78 23.26 3.24
C VAL A 114 -3.67 24.07 2.57
N SER A 115 -3.58 25.36 2.90
CA SER A 115 -2.50 26.25 2.46
C SER A 115 -1.24 25.98 3.29
N LEU A 116 -0.17 25.53 2.64
CA LEU A 116 1.09 25.14 3.27
C LEU A 116 1.82 26.34 3.87
N ASN A 117 1.85 27.46 3.15
CA ASN A 117 2.48 28.70 3.58
C ASN A 117 1.72 29.36 4.74
N ARG A 118 0.37 29.35 4.73
CA ARG A 118 -0.41 29.82 5.88
C ARG A 118 -0.29 28.91 7.09
N LEU A 119 -0.28 27.60 6.86
CA LEU A 119 -0.06 26.61 7.92
C LEU A 119 1.30 26.81 8.57
N GLU A 120 2.35 27.05 7.78
CA GLU A 120 3.67 27.36 8.34
C GLU A 120 3.65 28.65 9.17
N ALA A 121 3.01 29.72 8.69
CA ALA A 121 2.88 30.96 9.45
C ALA A 121 2.18 30.72 10.80
N ALA A 122 1.10 29.94 10.80
CA ALA A 122 0.39 29.56 12.02
C ALA A 122 1.27 28.69 12.95
N ILE A 123 2.05 27.75 12.40
CA ILE A 123 3.01 26.94 13.16
C ILE A 123 4.11 27.80 13.80
N SER A 124 4.57 28.86 13.12
CA SER A 124 5.59 29.78 13.65
C SER A 124 5.16 30.37 14.99
N GLU A 125 3.88 30.73 15.15
CA GLU A 125 3.34 31.28 16.41
C GLU A 125 3.36 30.27 17.58
N TYR A 126 3.32 28.97 17.30
CA TYR A 126 3.45 27.93 18.31
C TYR A 126 4.91 27.67 18.64
N VAL A 127 5.77 27.60 17.62
CA VAL A 127 7.22 27.39 17.78
C VAL A 127 7.86 28.55 18.56
N GLU A 128 7.56 29.80 18.20
CA GLU A 128 8.09 30.99 18.88
C GLU A 128 7.62 31.09 20.34
N ALA A 129 6.44 30.54 20.63
CA ALA A 129 5.86 30.50 21.96
C ALA A 129 6.25 29.24 22.76
N ASP A 130 7.09 28.34 22.20
CA ASP A 130 7.46 27.05 22.79
C ASP A 130 6.24 26.20 23.21
N ARG A 131 5.19 26.21 22.37
CA ARG A 131 3.94 25.48 22.60
C ARG A 131 3.86 24.24 21.71
N PRO A 132 3.30 23.12 22.23
CA PRO A 132 3.04 21.96 21.39
C PRO A 132 2.03 22.30 20.29
N LEU A 133 2.25 21.75 19.10
CA LEU A 133 1.32 21.93 17.98
C LEU A 133 -0.02 21.24 18.29
N PRO A 134 -1.15 21.89 17.99
CA PRO A 134 -2.47 21.28 18.17
C PRO A 134 -2.66 20.12 17.19
N SER A 135 -3.49 19.14 17.58
CA SER A 135 -3.78 17.96 16.76
C SER A 135 -4.33 18.31 15.37
N GLU A 136 -5.00 19.45 15.24
CA GLU A 136 -5.52 19.96 13.97
C GLU A 136 -4.41 20.24 12.97
N MET A 137 -3.30 20.84 13.41
CA MET A 137 -2.12 21.03 12.56
C MET A 137 -1.43 19.69 12.28
N LEU A 138 -1.26 18.86 13.31
CA LEU A 138 -0.58 17.56 13.18
C LEU A 138 -1.30 16.60 12.21
N ALA A 139 -2.64 16.64 12.18
CA ALA A 139 -3.49 15.83 11.30
C ALA A 139 -3.89 16.54 10.01
N MET A 140 -3.24 17.65 9.64
CA MET A 140 -3.49 18.41 8.41
C MET A 140 -4.99 18.73 8.20
N ALA A 141 -5.64 19.25 9.25
CA ALA A 141 -7.07 19.52 9.30
C ALA A 141 -7.95 18.31 8.94
N GLY A 142 -7.52 17.09 9.26
CA GLY A 142 -8.30 15.87 9.02
C GLY A 142 -8.27 15.37 7.57
N LEU A 143 -7.37 15.87 6.72
CA LEU A 143 -7.15 15.30 5.39
C LEU A 143 -6.92 13.79 5.49
N THR A 144 -7.61 13.01 4.67
CA THR A 144 -7.46 11.54 4.57
C THR A 144 -6.79 11.10 3.28
N SER A 145 -6.64 12.04 2.34
CA SER A 145 -5.87 11.87 1.11
C SER A 145 -5.48 13.21 0.54
N VAL A 146 -4.35 13.25 -0.14
CA VAL A 146 -4.01 14.34 -1.05
C VAL A 146 -4.36 13.88 -2.45
N GLU A 147 -5.29 14.57 -3.10
CA GLU A 147 -5.73 14.30 -4.47
C GLU A 147 -5.34 15.44 -5.42
N TYR A 148 -5.13 16.64 -4.88
CA TYR A 148 -4.83 17.84 -5.65
C TYR A 148 -3.69 18.64 -5.05
N VAL A 149 -2.96 19.31 -5.93
CA VAL A 149 -2.08 20.44 -5.61
C VAL A 149 -2.57 21.65 -6.38
N PHE A 150 -2.79 22.76 -5.68
CA PHE A 150 -3.16 24.03 -6.30
C PHE A 150 -2.14 25.11 -5.97
N PHE A 151 -1.89 26.00 -6.93
CA PHE A 151 -1.22 27.27 -6.68
C PHE A 151 -2.16 28.43 -7.00
N TYR A 152 -2.34 29.34 -6.04
CA TYR A 152 -3.17 30.54 -6.18
C TYR A 152 -2.27 31.78 -6.30
N PRO A 153 -2.03 32.31 -7.52
CA PRO A 153 -1.09 33.43 -7.71
C PRO A 153 -1.52 34.72 -7.00
N ASP A 154 -2.82 34.97 -6.89
CA ASP A 154 -3.34 36.21 -6.28
C ASP A 154 -3.08 36.28 -4.77
N SER A 155 -3.07 35.13 -4.10
CA SER A 155 -2.84 35.02 -2.66
C SER A 155 -1.50 34.38 -2.29
N ASN A 156 -0.71 33.98 -3.29
CA ASN A 156 0.53 33.21 -3.17
C ASN A 156 0.37 31.91 -2.35
N ASP A 157 -0.81 31.31 -2.35
CA ASP A 157 -1.09 30.10 -1.59
C ASP A 157 -0.70 28.84 -2.38
N ILE A 158 0.14 27.99 -1.76
CA ILE A 158 0.42 26.63 -2.22
C ILE A 158 -0.43 25.68 -1.40
N VAL A 159 -1.31 24.92 -2.05
CA VAL A 159 -2.39 24.19 -1.39
C VAL A 159 -2.34 22.71 -1.71
N LEU A 160 -2.44 21.88 -0.66
CA LEU A 160 -2.78 20.47 -0.78
C LEU A 160 -4.28 20.31 -0.56
N ALA A 161 -4.95 19.53 -1.40
CA ALA A 161 -6.39 19.33 -1.26
C ALA A 161 -6.85 17.88 -1.50
N GLY A 162 -7.96 17.52 -0.87
CA GLY A 162 -8.56 16.20 -0.98
C GLY A 162 -9.64 15.95 0.07
N PRO A 163 -10.16 14.71 0.18
CA PRO A 163 -11.19 14.38 1.16
C PRO A 163 -10.66 14.48 2.59
N ALA A 164 -11.49 14.99 3.50
CA ALA A 164 -11.19 15.10 4.91
C ALA A 164 -12.38 14.64 5.78
N GLU A 165 -12.07 14.24 7.01
CA GLU A 165 -13.06 13.90 8.03
C GLU A 165 -12.46 14.11 9.42
N GLY A 166 -13.32 14.10 10.45
CA GLY A 166 -12.85 14.13 11.83
C GLY A 166 -11.93 12.96 12.15
N TYR A 167 -10.95 13.21 13.00
CA TYR A 167 -9.83 12.30 13.24
C TYR A 167 -9.64 12.06 14.73
N VAL A 168 -9.07 10.90 15.08
CA VAL A 168 -8.77 10.53 16.45
C VAL A 168 -7.44 9.80 16.53
N ALA A 169 -6.73 9.96 17.64
CA ALA A 169 -5.57 9.13 17.92
C ALA A 169 -6.02 7.70 18.23
N ASP A 170 -5.39 6.73 17.56
CA ASP A 170 -5.62 5.31 17.78
C ASP A 170 -4.73 4.75 18.91
N ALA A 171 -4.77 3.43 19.09
CA ALA A 171 -3.97 2.69 20.07
C ALA A 171 -2.45 2.86 19.92
N THR A 172 -2.00 3.34 18.77
CA THR A 172 -0.60 3.63 18.44
C THR A 172 -0.29 5.12 18.39
N GLU A 173 -1.20 5.95 18.94
CA GLU A 173 -1.12 7.41 18.94
C GLU A 173 -1.09 8.03 17.53
N ARG A 174 -1.53 7.28 16.51
CA ARG A 174 -1.63 7.76 15.13
C ARG A 174 -3.03 8.28 14.84
N PHE A 175 -3.11 9.37 14.07
CA PHE A 175 -4.39 9.93 13.66
C PHE A 175 -5.06 9.09 12.58
N VAL A 176 -6.29 8.68 12.86
CA VAL A 176 -7.16 7.97 11.90
C VAL A 176 -8.50 8.67 11.81
N GLY A 177 -9.08 8.66 10.62
CA GLY A 177 -10.40 9.19 10.36
C GLY A 177 -11.49 8.42 11.10
N MET A 178 -12.43 9.14 11.71
CA MET A 178 -13.49 8.62 12.58
C MET A 178 -14.57 7.84 11.81
N GLN A 179 -14.71 8.08 10.50
CA GLN A 179 -15.76 7.46 9.69
C GLN A 179 -15.18 6.33 8.84
N SER A 180 -14.10 6.62 8.12
CA SER A 180 -13.46 5.68 7.22
C SER A 180 -12.46 4.74 7.90
N GLY A 181 -11.89 5.15 9.04
CA GLY A 181 -10.75 4.48 9.68
C GLY A 181 -9.42 4.65 8.94
N ARG A 182 -9.39 5.47 7.87
CA ARG A 182 -8.17 5.72 7.08
C ARG A 182 -7.15 6.51 7.89
N PRO A 183 -5.83 6.29 7.69
CA PRO A 183 -4.83 7.17 8.27
C PRO A 183 -5.05 8.60 7.76
N SER A 184 -4.99 9.56 8.67
CA SER A 184 -4.97 10.98 8.32
C SER A 184 -3.60 11.35 7.73
N VAL A 185 -3.58 12.38 6.89
CA VAL A 185 -2.33 12.98 6.41
C VAL A 185 -1.64 13.64 7.60
N LEU A 186 -0.40 13.23 7.87
CA LEU A 186 0.38 13.75 9.00
C LEU A 186 1.27 14.91 8.55
N LEU A 187 1.34 15.96 9.38
CA LEU A 187 2.22 17.10 9.15
C LEU A 187 3.68 16.66 9.00
N GLU A 188 4.15 15.72 9.83
CA GLU A 188 5.53 15.22 9.75
C GLU A 188 5.87 14.58 8.40
N ASP A 189 4.92 13.85 7.79
CA ASP A 189 5.12 13.22 6.49
C ASP A 189 5.08 14.25 5.34
N VAL A 190 4.22 15.26 5.46
CA VAL A 190 4.20 16.41 4.54
C VAL A 190 5.53 17.15 4.60
N VAL A 191 6.04 17.44 5.80
CA VAL A 191 7.33 18.10 6.00
C VAL A 191 8.48 17.28 5.43
N VAL A 192 8.52 15.96 5.66
CA VAL A 192 9.53 15.08 5.06
C VAL A 192 9.45 15.12 3.53
N ALA A 193 8.26 15.07 2.94
CA ALA A 193 8.08 15.15 1.49
C ALA A 193 8.56 16.49 0.92
N LEU A 194 8.18 17.61 1.54
CA LEU A 194 8.63 18.95 1.12
C LEU A 194 10.15 19.11 1.27
N ARG A 195 10.75 18.60 2.36
CA ARG A 195 12.22 18.61 2.54
C ARG A 195 12.98 17.73 1.56
N ALA A 196 12.34 16.69 1.01
CA ALA A 196 12.91 15.90 -0.09
C ALA A 196 12.91 16.69 -1.43
N PHE A 197 12.05 17.70 -1.56
CA PHE A 197 11.95 18.60 -2.72
C PHE A 197 11.93 20.07 -2.27
N PRO A 198 13.03 20.55 -1.66
CA PRO A 198 13.06 21.84 -0.97
C PRO A 198 13.09 23.03 -1.96
N PRO A 199 12.75 24.25 -1.51
CA PRO A 199 12.87 25.47 -2.32
C PRO A 199 14.31 25.73 -2.78
N GLN A 200 15.28 25.36 -1.94
CA GLN A 200 16.71 25.52 -2.21
C GLN A 200 17.44 24.20 -1.97
N GLY A 201 18.38 23.85 -2.86
CA GLY A 201 19.19 22.64 -2.76
C GLY A 201 18.93 21.63 -3.87
N LYS A 202 19.38 20.40 -3.67
CA LYS A 202 19.20 19.33 -4.65
C LYS A 202 17.99 18.49 -4.26
N PRO A 203 16.94 18.39 -5.11
CA PRO A 203 15.83 17.50 -4.83
C PRO A 203 16.29 16.04 -4.82
N ALA A 204 15.59 15.22 -4.03
CA ALA A 204 15.79 13.79 -3.99
C ALA A 204 15.57 13.19 -5.40
N ARG A 205 16.52 12.38 -5.85
CA ARG A 205 16.39 11.64 -7.11
C ARG A 205 15.49 10.42 -6.95
N VAL A 206 15.61 9.78 -5.79
CA VAL A 206 14.88 8.58 -5.41
C VAL A 206 14.61 8.66 -3.92
N ILE A 207 13.42 8.26 -3.51
CA ILE A 207 13.12 7.91 -2.13
C ILE A 207 13.05 6.40 -2.10
N SER A 208 13.95 5.74 -1.36
CA SER A 208 13.98 4.28 -1.35
C SER A 208 14.31 3.68 0.00
N VAL A 209 13.80 2.47 0.16
CA VAL A 209 14.15 1.56 1.24
C VAL A 209 14.53 0.23 0.61
N SER A 210 15.56 -0.42 1.13
CA SER A 210 15.88 -1.81 0.81
C SER A 210 16.17 -2.57 2.09
N ILE A 211 15.64 -3.79 2.20
CA ILE A 211 16.00 -4.71 3.28
C ILE A 211 16.75 -5.89 2.63
N ASP A 212 18.04 -5.98 2.95
CA ASP A 212 18.97 -6.89 2.32
C ASP A 212 19.74 -7.73 3.35
N PRO A 213 19.91 -9.04 3.11
CA PRO A 213 20.86 -9.82 3.88
C PRO A 213 22.29 -9.25 3.80
N THR A 214 23.03 -9.38 4.90
CA THR A 214 24.46 -9.04 4.90
C THR A 214 25.24 -9.98 3.97
N PRO A 215 26.34 -9.52 3.33
CA PRO A 215 27.20 -10.38 2.52
C PRO A 215 27.70 -11.61 3.30
N GLU A 216 28.07 -11.41 4.57
CA GLU A 216 28.52 -12.48 5.46
C GLU A 216 27.36 -13.44 5.80
N GLY A 217 26.15 -12.92 6.00
CA GLY A 217 24.95 -13.72 6.21
C GLY A 217 24.61 -14.62 5.02
N LEU A 218 24.71 -14.09 3.80
CA LEU A 218 24.52 -14.87 2.58
C LEU A 218 25.56 -15.99 2.46
N GLN A 219 26.83 -15.69 2.76
CA GLN A 219 27.90 -16.68 2.72
C GLN A 219 27.65 -17.82 3.74
N ARG A 220 27.28 -17.49 4.98
CA ARG A 220 26.94 -18.48 6.02
C ARG A 220 25.72 -19.31 5.62
N MET A 221 24.69 -18.69 5.06
CA MET A 221 23.50 -19.39 4.57
C MET A 221 23.86 -20.38 3.45
N GLN A 222 24.68 -19.99 2.48
CA GLN A 222 25.12 -20.88 1.40
C GLN A 222 25.91 -22.07 1.94
N GLN A 223 26.84 -21.83 2.89
CA GLN A 223 27.59 -22.90 3.55
C GLN A 223 26.69 -23.84 4.35
N PHE A 224 25.64 -23.33 5.00
CA PHE A 224 24.65 -24.15 5.69
C PHE A 224 23.85 -25.01 4.70
N LEU A 225 23.34 -24.42 3.61
CA LEU A 225 22.60 -25.14 2.57
C LEU A 225 23.46 -26.23 1.89
N MET A 226 24.75 -25.99 1.64
CA MET A 226 25.66 -27.01 1.10
C MET A 226 25.85 -28.20 2.05
N ARG A 227 25.84 -27.95 3.37
CA ARG A 227 26.00 -29.01 4.38
C ARG A 227 24.75 -29.86 4.56
N VAL A 228 23.57 -29.24 4.46
CA VAL A 228 22.29 -29.88 4.83
C VAL A 228 21.46 -30.30 3.62
N GLY A 229 21.63 -29.66 2.45
CA GLY A 229 20.77 -29.81 1.27
C GLY A 229 20.73 -31.20 0.62
N GLY A 230 21.69 -32.08 0.91
CA GLY A 230 21.68 -33.47 0.44
C GLY A 230 21.05 -34.48 1.43
N ARG A 231 20.73 -34.06 2.65
CA ARG A 231 20.30 -34.95 3.76
C ARG A 231 18.99 -34.55 4.43
N ALA A 232 18.50 -33.33 4.18
CA ALA A 232 17.29 -32.80 4.78
C ALA A 232 16.02 -33.50 4.28
N GLY A 233 15.24 -34.05 5.21
CA GLY A 233 13.89 -34.55 4.96
C GLY A 233 12.80 -33.64 5.55
N ARG A 234 11.53 -33.96 5.29
CA ARG A 234 10.36 -33.22 5.84
C ARG A 234 10.32 -33.19 7.37
N GLY A 235 10.97 -34.14 8.06
CA GLY A 235 11.09 -34.15 9.52
C GLY A 235 12.01 -33.05 10.08
N ASP A 236 12.95 -32.55 9.29
CA ASP A 236 13.99 -31.60 9.73
C ASP A 236 13.60 -30.14 9.50
N THR A 237 12.36 -29.90 9.07
CA THR A 237 11.84 -28.58 8.66
C THR A 237 12.12 -27.49 9.69
N LEU A 238 11.81 -27.74 10.97
CA LEU A 238 11.99 -26.74 12.01
C LEU A 238 13.48 -26.43 12.27
N GLN A 239 14.35 -27.44 12.19
CA GLN A 239 15.79 -27.27 12.33
C GLN A 239 16.40 -26.52 11.14
N LEU A 240 15.90 -26.78 9.92
CA LEU A 240 16.28 -26.07 8.71
C LEU A 240 15.88 -24.60 8.75
N VAL A 241 14.64 -24.29 9.16
CA VAL A 241 14.16 -22.91 9.29
C VAL A 241 15.01 -22.14 10.31
N ARG A 242 15.24 -22.73 11.48
CA ARG A 242 16.07 -22.11 12.52
C ARG A 242 17.50 -21.91 12.03
N GLY A 243 18.11 -22.95 11.45
CA GLY A 243 19.46 -22.87 10.90
C GLY A 243 19.58 -21.82 9.79
N LEU A 244 18.61 -21.71 8.89
CA LEU A 244 18.59 -20.65 7.88
C LEU A 244 18.47 -19.25 8.49
N LYS A 245 17.55 -19.06 9.45
CA LYS A 245 17.37 -17.77 10.13
C LYS A 245 18.64 -17.35 10.88
N GLU A 246 19.24 -18.28 11.62
CA GLU A 246 20.47 -18.04 12.39
C GLU A 246 21.68 -17.74 11.50
N ASN A 247 21.87 -18.52 10.41
CA ASN A 247 23.01 -18.33 9.53
C ASN A 247 22.90 -17.04 8.72
N LEU A 248 21.71 -16.70 8.22
CA LEU A 248 21.49 -15.43 7.52
C LEU A 248 21.65 -14.23 8.46
N GLY A 249 21.16 -14.36 9.70
CA GLY A 249 21.24 -13.31 10.71
C GLY A 249 20.27 -12.15 10.44
N LEU A 250 20.54 -11.00 11.04
CA LEU A 250 19.77 -9.78 10.78
C LEU A 250 20.07 -9.25 9.36
N GLN A 251 19.05 -8.66 8.75
CA GLN A 251 19.16 -7.98 7.46
C GLN A 251 19.37 -6.49 7.69
N THR A 252 20.14 -5.85 6.82
CA THR A 252 20.41 -4.42 6.87
C THR A 252 19.30 -3.67 6.16
N VAL A 253 18.88 -2.56 6.74
CA VAL A 253 17.98 -1.59 6.13
C VAL A 253 18.81 -0.44 5.57
N SER A 254 18.60 -0.14 4.29
CA SER A 254 19.18 1.03 3.64
C SER A 254 18.07 1.99 3.25
N ILE A 255 18.22 3.27 3.60
CA ILE A 255 17.24 4.33 3.34
C ILE A 255 17.93 5.44 2.55
N GLU A 256 17.29 5.92 1.48
CA GLU A 256 17.80 7.00 0.63
C GLU A 256 16.69 8.03 0.36
N GLY A 257 17.07 9.31 0.28
CA GLY A 257 16.19 10.41 -0.13
C GLY A 257 15.36 11.05 0.99
N ILE A 258 15.29 10.41 2.16
CA ILE A 258 14.54 10.90 3.34
C ILE A 258 15.31 10.60 4.63
N PRO A 259 15.03 11.31 5.74
CA PRO A 259 15.62 11.02 7.04
C PRO A 259 15.21 9.64 7.58
N ALA A 260 16.18 8.83 8.02
CA ALA A 260 15.94 7.47 8.50
C ALA A 260 15.14 7.39 9.81
N ALA A 261 15.25 8.42 10.65
CA ALA A 261 14.59 8.55 11.95
C ALA A 261 13.16 9.15 11.86
N SER A 262 12.51 9.07 10.70
CA SER A 262 11.17 9.65 10.46
C SER A 262 10.05 8.60 10.44
N HIS A 263 8.82 9.04 10.68
CA HIS A 263 7.62 8.21 10.45
C HIS A 263 7.58 7.68 9.01
N PHE A 264 7.85 8.56 8.05
CA PHE A 264 7.95 8.25 6.62
C PHE A 264 8.83 7.01 6.37
N ALA A 265 10.07 7.01 6.87
CA ALA A 265 11.00 5.90 6.70
C ALA A 265 10.47 4.61 7.35
N ARG A 266 9.90 4.69 8.56
CA ARG A 266 9.33 3.53 9.27
C ARG A 266 8.20 2.86 8.48
N VAL A 267 7.30 3.64 7.89
CA VAL A 267 6.21 3.11 7.05
C VAL A 267 6.76 2.39 5.82
N LEU A 268 7.77 2.96 5.15
CA LEU A 268 8.38 2.32 3.97
C LEU A 268 9.02 0.98 4.32
N VAL A 269 9.76 0.91 5.43
CA VAL A 269 10.40 -0.34 5.89
C VAL A 269 9.35 -1.35 6.34
N GLU A 270 8.31 -0.93 7.07
CA GLU A 270 7.21 -1.80 7.48
C GLU A 270 6.51 -2.42 6.26
N ALA A 271 6.18 -1.60 5.26
CA ALA A 271 5.45 -2.05 4.09
C ALA A 271 6.23 -3.11 3.30
N ASP A 272 7.54 -2.88 3.07
CA ASP A 272 8.43 -3.86 2.43
C ASP A 272 8.55 -5.14 3.24
N TYR A 273 8.78 -5.03 4.56
CA TYR A 273 8.92 -6.19 5.42
C TYR A 273 7.66 -7.07 5.42
N ARG A 274 6.49 -6.46 5.61
CA ARG A 274 5.20 -7.18 5.62
C ARG A 274 4.88 -7.78 4.25
N MET A 275 5.18 -7.08 3.17
CA MET A 275 5.01 -7.63 1.82
C MET A 275 5.85 -8.90 1.61
N LYS A 276 7.08 -8.94 2.15
CA LYS A 276 7.91 -10.15 2.17
C LYS A 276 7.25 -11.27 2.98
N LEU A 277 6.75 -10.98 4.19
CA LEU A 277 6.03 -11.96 5.02
C LEU A 277 4.81 -12.55 4.30
N ILE A 278 4.05 -11.72 3.60
CA ILE A 278 2.90 -12.15 2.78
C ILE A 278 3.35 -13.03 1.61
N GLY A 279 4.39 -12.60 0.89
CA GLY A 279 4.94 -13.34 -0.24
C GLY A 279 5.45 -14.74 0.14
N ILE A 280 6.07 -14.87 1.31
CA ILE A 280 6.51 -16.16 1.86
C ILE A 280 5.42 -16.89 2.66
N GLY A 281 4.21 -16.33 2.78
CA GLY A 281 3.06 -16.97 3.44
C GLY A 281 3.15 -17.05 4.96
N LEU A 282 3.95 -16.20 5.62
CA LEU A 282 3.96 -16.03 7.08
C LEU A 282 2.91 -15.03 7.56
N GLU A 283 2.47 -14.13 6.68
CA GLU A 283 1.37 -13.19 6.95
C GLU A 283 0.25 -13.42 5.93
N GLN A 284 -1.00 -13.35 6.39
CA GLN A 284 -2.19 -13.42 5.54
C GLN A 284 -2.90 -12.07 5.54
N LEU A 285 -3.22 -11.57 4.35
CA LEU A 285 -4.00 -10.35 4.19
C LEU A 285 -5.49 -10.60 4.47
N PRO A 286 -6.24 -9.59 4.97
CA PRO A 286 -7.71 -9.61 5.04
C PRO A 286 -8.38 -9.43 3.65
N VAL A 287 -7.64 -9.74 2.59
CA VAL A 287 -8.04 -9.72 1.18
C VAL A 287 -7.42 -10.97 0.55
N PRO A 288 -8.15 -11.74 -0.26
CA PRO A 288 -7.64 -13.00 -0.78
C PRO A 288 -6.53 -12.77 -1.82
N VAL A 289 -5.28 -12.70 -1.39
CA VAL A 289 -4.08 -12.62 -2.23
C VAL A 289 -3.28 -13.91 -2.03
N ARG A 290 -2.97 -14.61 -3.13
CA ARG A 290 -2.18 -15.84 -3.06
C ARG A 290 -0.69 -15.49 -2.95
N SER A 291 -0.05 -15.96 -1.89
CA SER A 291 1.39 -15.80 -1.68
C SER A 291 2.19 -16.39 -2.84
N TYR A 292 3.38 -15.83 -3.09
CA TYR A 292 4.32 -16.35 -4.08
C TYR A 292 4.61 -17.84 -3.85
N VAL A 293 4.94 -18.22 -2.62
CA VAL A 293 5.24 -19.62 -2.26
C VAL A 293 4.08 -20.59 -2.55
N SER A 294 2.83 -20.12 -2.52
CA SER A 294 1.67 -20.92 -2.90
C SER A 294 1.54 -21.13 -4.41
N ARG A 295 2.09 -20.21 -5.21
CA ARG A 295 2.08 -20.20 -6.69
C ARG A 295 3.28 -20.92 -7.29
N THR A 296 4.35 -21.06 -6.52
CA THR A 296 5.63 -21.59 -6.99
C THR A 296 5.60 -23.10 -7.26
N ASN A 297 6.10 -23.51 -8.42
CA ASN A 297 6.35 -24.92 -8.75
C ASN A 297 7.79 -25.32 -8.31
N PRO A 298 7.93 -26.31 -7.40
CA PRO A 298 9.22 -26.78 -6.87
C PRO A 298 10.24 -27.21 -7.91
N VAL A 299 9.77 -27.71 -9.06
CA VAL A 299 10.61 -28.21 -10.15
C VAL A 299 11.27 -27.06 -10.93
N THR A 300 10.66 -25.87 -10.87
CA THR A 300 11.08 -24.71 -11.67
C THR A 300 11.91 -23.67 -10.92
N VAL A 301 11.99 -23.79 -9.59
CA VAL A 301 12.74 -22.85 -8.75
C VAL A 301 14.09 -23.46 -8.40
N SER A 302 15.14 -22.78 -8.84
CA SER A 302 16.49 -23.05 -8.35
C SER A 302 16.52 -22.81 -6.85
N ALA A 303 17.10 -23.73 -6.07
CA ALA A 303 17.21 -23.61 -4.62
C ALA A 303 17.87 -22.30 -4.15
N ASN A 304 18.54 -21.56 -5.06
CA ASN A 304 19.25 -20.32 -4.79
C ASN A 304 18.71 -19.08 -5.55
N SER A 305 17.54 -19.13 -6.21
CA SER A 305 17.00 -17.90 -6.83
C SER A 305 16.20 -17.07 -5.82
N MET A 306 16.85 -16.06 -5.24
CA MET A 306 16.17 -15.04 -4.44
C MET A 306 15.34 -14.15 -5.37
N GLU A 307 14.03 -14.13 -5.19
CA GLU A 307 13.19 -13.09 -5.82
C GLU A 307 13.38 -11.78 -5.07
N ARG A 308 13.29 -10.67 -5.82
CA ARG A 308 13.24 -9.32 -5.24
C ARG A 308 12.01 -8.58 -5.72
N TRP A 309 11.28 -7.99 -4.79
CA TRP A 309 10.09 -7.18 -5.10
C TRP A 309 10.22 -5.75 -4.62
N TYR A 310 9.61 -4.83 -5.34
CA TYR A 310 9.65 -3.42 -5.00
C TYR A 310 8.27 -2.81 -5.10
N PHE A 311 7.86 -2.07 -4.07
CA PHE A 311 6.78 -1.11 -4.25
C PHE A 311 7.30 0.10 -5.00
N GLN A 312 6.54 0.58 -5.97
CA GLN A 312 6.80 1.83 -6.69
C GLN A 312 5.47 2.54 -6.98
N PRO A 313 5.49 3.85 -7.27
CA PRO A 313 4.34 4.52 -7.84
C PRO A 313 3.91 3.84 -9.15
N ASN A 314 2.61 3.76 -9.36
CA ASN A 314 2.07 3.72 -10.69
C ASN A 314 2.31 5.10 -11.29
N TYR A 315 3.28 5.20 -12.17
CA TYR A 315 3.70 6.47 -12.76
C TYR A 315 2.69 7.03 -13.77
N ASP A 316 1.68 6.25 -14.14
CA ASP A 316 0.56 6.68 -14.95
C ASP A 316 -0.57 7.13 -14.01
N GLY A 317 -1.03 8.36 -14.15
CA GLY A 317 -2.13 8.86 -13.31
C GLY A 317 -1.94 10.26 -12.73
N VAL A 318 -1.21 11.16 -13.39
CA VAL A 318 -1.22 12.57 -13.03
C VAL A 318 -1.85 13.37 -14.16
N SER A 319 -2.74 14.29 -13.82
CA SER A 319 -3.26 15.27 -14.77
C SER A 319 -3.08 16.69 -14.26
N VAL A 320 -2.88 17.62 -15.18
CA VAL A 320 -2.61 19.03 -14.88
C VAL A 320 -3.50 19.93 -15.70
N SER A 321 -3.85 21.10 -15.16
CA SER A 321 -4.51 22.16 -15.92
C SER A 321 -3.56 22.74 -16.99
N GLU A 322 -4.12 23.38 -18.01
CA GLU A 322 -3.34 24.00 -19.10
C GLU A 322 -2.34 25.05 -18.60
N ASP A 323 -2.70 25.77 -17.53
CA ASP A 323 -1.87 26.78 -16.88
C ASP A 323 -0.84 26.20 -15.89
N ASN A 324 -0.85 24.88 -15.66
CA ASN A 324 -0.07 24.15 -14.65
C ASN A 324 -0.26 24.67 -13.21
N LEU A 325 -1.37 25.35 -12.91
CA LEU A 325 -1.68 25.84 -11.57
C LEU A 325 -2.51 24.86 -10.74
N ALA A 326 -2.94 23.76 -11.35
CA ALA A 326 -3.67 22.70 -10.68
C ALA A 326 -3.17 21.33 -11.18
N MET A 327 -2.75 20.49 -10.24
CA MET A 327 -2.47 19.07 -10.49
C MET A 327 -3.50 18.22 -9.75
N ARG A 328 -3.90 17.14 -10.41
CA ARG A 328 -4.65 16.04 -9.79
C ARG A 328 -3.83 14.76 -9.87
N ILE A 329 -3.73 14.07 -8.74
CA ILE A 329 -3.32 12.67 -8.68
C ILE A 329 -4.57 11.85 -8.98
N ASN A 330 -4.63 11.27 -10.19
CA ASN A 330 -5.67 10.36 -10.63
C ASN A 330 -5.52 8.99 -9.94
N GLU A 331 -6.19 7.94 -10.44
CA GLU A 331 -6.27 6.62 -9.79
C GLU A 331 -5.02 6.25 -8.99
N ARG A 332 -5.17 6.26 -7.65
CA ARG A 332 -4.09 6.07 -6.71
C ARG A 332 -3.45 4.70 -6.97
N GLY A 333 -2.20 4.69 -7.38
CA GLY A 333 -1.55 3.46 -7.81
C GLY A 333 -0.24 3.26 -7.09
N VAL A 334 -0.22 2.32 -6.15
CA VAL A 334 1.02 1.68 -5.73
C VAL A 334 1.11 0.37 -6.48
N GLN A 335 2.23 0.16 -7.17
CA GLN A 335 2.51 -1.05 -7.91
C GLN A 335 3.55 -1.88 -7.17
N LEU A 336 3.30 -3.17 -7.04
CA LEU A 336 4.33 -4.14 -6.68
C LEU A 336 4.94 -4.69 -7.96
N VAL A 337 6.27 -4.66 -8.08
CA VAL A 337 7.01 -5.15 -9.26
C VAL A 337 8.15 -6.07 -8.88
N GLY A 338 8.54 -6.98 -9.77
CA GLY A 338 9.78 -7.74 -9.63
C GLY A 338 11.02 -6.91 -9.97
N ALA A 339 12.21 -7.40 -9.62
CA ALA A 339 13.48 -6.73 -9.92
C ALA A 339 13.64 -6.32 -11.40
N ASN A 340 13.17 -7.16 -12.32
CA ASN A 340 13.26 -6.96 -13.78
C ASN A 340 12.18 -6.00 -14.33
N GLU A 341 11.30 -5.50 -13.48
CA GLU A 341 10.23 -4.56 -13.87
C GLU A 341 10.37 -3.21 -13.17
N ARG A 342 11.30 -3.12 -12.22
CA ARG A 342 11.63 -1.89 -11.50
C ARG A 342 12.13 -0.83 -12.47
N VAL A 343 11.59 0.37 -12.32
CA VAL A 343 11.98 1.56 -13.08
C VAL A 343 13.26 2.16 -12.46
N GLN A 344 14.20 2.61 -13.28
CA GLN A 344 15.43 3.31 -12.88
C GLN A 344 15.30 4.83 -13.01
N GLY A 345 16.31 5.57 -12.53
CA GLY A 345 16.40 7.04 -12.53
C GLY A 345 16.10 7.73 -13.86
N ASP A 346 16.35 7.05 -14.97
CA ASP A 346 16.13 7.53 -16.33
C ASP A 346 14.72 7.21 -16.87
N GLY A 347 13.93 6.42 -16.16
CA GLY A 347 12.65 5.88 -16.60
C GLY A 347 12.74 4.54 -17.33
N ALA A 348 13.93 3.97 -17.50
CA ALA A 348 14.10 2.66 -18.12
C ALA A 348 13.78 1.54 -17.12
N ARG A 349 13.27 0.40 -17.62
CA ARG A 349 13.10 -0.82 -16.83
C ARG A 349 14.40 -1.63 -16.82
N VAL A 350 14.72 -2.29 -15.72
CA VAL A 350 15.85 -3.23 -15.66
C VAL A 350 15.57 -4.40 -16.61
N GLY A 351 16.48 -4.66 -17.56
CA GLY A 351 16.27 -5.59 -18.68
C GLY A 351 15.93 -7.05 -18.33
N THR A 352 15.59 -7.78 -19.40
CA THR A 352 14.95 -9.11 -19.52
C THR A 352 15.65 -10.28 -18.80
N GLY A 353 15.63 -10.30 -17.47
CA GLY A 353 15.94 -11.51 -16.71
C GLY A 353 14.90 -12.62 -16.92
N ARG A 354 15.25 -13.86 -16.56
CA ARG A 354 14.31 -14.99 -16.59
C ARG A 354 13.07 -14.66 -15.78
N VAL A 355 11.92 -14.71 -16.44
CA VAL A 355 10.63 -14.39 -15.85
C VAL A 355 10.18 -15.51 -14.90
N ASN A 356 10.08 -15.21 -13.60
CA ASN A 356 9.41 -16.08 -12.65
C ASN A 356 7.89 -15.83 -12.69
N ARG A 357 7.13 -16.75 -13.29
CA ARG A 357 5.67 -16.63 -13.42
C ARG A 357 4.94 -16.57 -12.07
N ALA A 358 5.45 -17.24 -11.04
CA ALA A 358 4.86 -17.18 -9.71
C ALA A 358 5.07 -15.79 -9.08
N SER A 359 6.27 -15.21 -9.26
CA SER A 359 6.62 -13.85 -8.84
C SER A 359 5.72 -12.82 -9.54
N GLN A 360 5.65 -12.87 -10.88
CA GLN A 360 4.78 -11.99 -11.65
C GLN A 360 3.30 -12.11 -11.28
N ALA A 361 2.80 -13.32 -11.06
CA ALA A 361 1.40 -13.51 -10.70
C ALA A 361 1.09 -12.99 -9.28
N PHE A 362 2.06 -13.06 -8.36
CA PHE A 362 1.95 -12.45 -7.04
C PHE A 362 1.96 -10.92 -7.14
N THR A 363 2.94 -10.33 -7.82
CA THR A 363 3.06 -8.88 -7.95
C THR A 363 1.87 -8.25 -8.69
N LYS A 364 1.38 -8.91 -9.76
CA LYS A 364 0.18 -8.51 -10.49
C LYS A 364 -1.07 -8.55 -9.61
N GLU A 365 -1.32 -9.66 -8.90
CA GLU A 365 -2.49 -9.76 -8.04
C GLU A 365 -2.43 -8.77 -6.86
N PHE A 366 -1.25 -8.57 -6.27
CA PHE A 366 -1.07 -7.60 -5.19
C PHE A 366 -1.38 -6.18 -5.67
N THR A 367 -0.89 -5.81 -6.85
CA THR A 367 -1.16 -4.51 -7.49
C THR A 367 -2.66 -4.35 -7.78
N GLU A 368 -3.29 -5.32 -8.44
CA GLU A 368 -4.73 -5.28 -8.78
C GLU A 368 -5.62 -5.15 -7.54
N LYS A 369 -5.21 -5.75 -6.42
CA LYS A 369 -5.94 -5.71 -5.16
C LYS A 369 -5.44 -4.63 -4.20
N TYR A 370 -4.48 -3.79 -4.60
CA TYR A 370 -3.82 -2.85 -3.69
C TYR A 370 -4.83 -1.92 -3.01
N ASN A 371 -5.81 -1.40 -3.74
CA ASN A 371 -6.84 -0.52 -3.15
C ASN A 371 -7.66 -1.23 -2.07
N GLN A 372 -8.06 -2.49 -2.31
CA GLN A 372 -8.75 -3.29 -1.30
C GLN A 372 -7.85 -3.60 -0.10
N ILE A 373 -6.55 -3.81 -0.34
CA ILE A 373 -5.56 -4.05 0.72
C ILE A 373 -5.39 -2.79 1.57
N ALA A 374 -5.17 -1.63 0.94
CA ALA A 374 -5.01 -0.34 1.59
C ALA A 374 -6.26 0.07 2.39
N ASP A 375 -7.47 -0.28 1.93
CA ASP A 375 -8.70 -0.03 2.69
C ASP A 375 -8.83 -0.89 3.95
N ARG A 376 -8.02 -1.96 4.08
CA ARG A 376 -8.09 -2.91 5.20
C ARG A 376 -6.84 -2.97 6.05
N VAL A 377 -5.69 -2.56 5.53
CA VAL A 377 -4.38 -2.72 6.13
C VAL A 377 -3.68 -1.37 6.12
N ARG A 378 -3.57 -0.78 7.31
CA ARG A 378 -3.14 0.62 7.52
C ARG A 378 -1.82 0.96 6.83
N VAL A 379 -0.77 0.15 7.00
CA VAL A 379 0.55 0.46 6.42
C VAL A 379 0.51 0.63 4.90
N TYR A 380 -0.38 -0.08 4.19
CA TYR A 380 -0.50 0.07 2.74
C TYR A 380 -1.32 1.31 2.35
N ALA A 381 -2.23 1.78 3.20
CA ALA A 381 -2.83 3.11 3.04
C ALA A 381 -1.80 4.21 3.30
N GLU A 382 -0.99 4.09 4.36
CA GLU A 382 0.09 5.02 4.68
C GLU A 382 1.12 5.05 3.53
N LEU A 383 1.60 3.90 3.04
CA LEU A 383 2.53 3.84 1.90
C LEU A 383 2.00 4.59 0.67
N ARG A 384 0.70 4.43 0.35
CA ARG A 384 0.07 5.15 -0.76
C ARG A 384 0.08 6.65 -0.52
N GLN A 385 -0.31 7.07 0.70
CA GLN A 385 -0.30 8.47 1.09
C GLN A 385 1.10 9.10 0.97
N LEU A 386 2.14 8.39 1.40
CA LEU A 386 3.53 8.86 1.30
C LEU A 386 4.01 9.01 -0.14
N ILE A 387 3.58 8.10 -1.03
CA ILE A 387 3.83 8.20 -2.47
C ILE A 387 3.12 9.43 -3.05
N ASP A 388 1.84 9.62 -2.73
CA ASP A 388 1.05 10.76 -3.21
C ASP A 388 1.64 12.10 -2.73
N LEU A 389 2.07 12.19 -1.47
CA LEU A 389 2.78 13.35 -0.92
C LEU A 389 4.12 13.61 -1.64
N SER A 390 4.85 12.55 -1.98
CA SER A 390 6.12 12.70 -2.71
C SER A 390 5.91 13.24 -4.12
N ILE A 391 4.83 12.80 -4.80
CA ILE A 391 4.44 13.32 -6.12
C ILE A 391 3.99 14.78 -6.00
N ALA A 392 3.18 15.11 -5.00
CA ALA A 392 2.76 16.49 -4.72
C ALA A 392 3.96 17.42 -4.48
N ALA A 393 4.88 17.05 -3.59
CA ALA A 393 6.08 17.85 -3.30
C ALA A 393 7.01 18.00 -4.52
N ALA A 394 7.18 16.92 -5.30
CA ALA A 394 7.93 16.99 -6.55
C ALA A 394 7.30 17.92 -7.58
N TYR A 395 5.96 17.97 -7.65
CA TYR A 395 5.24 18.87 -8.55
C TYR A 395 5.38 20.33 -8.12
N ILE A 396 5.23 20.62 -6.83
CA ILE A 396 5.45 21.96 -6.24
C ILE A 396 6.85 22.46 -6.62
N HIS A 397 7.87 21.62 -6.48
CA HIS A 397 9.23 21.95 -6.86
C HIS A 397 9.40 22.09 -8.38
N GLU A 398 8.83 21.20 -9.20
CA GLU A 398 9.00 21.23 -10.66
C GLU A 398 8.36 22.47 -11.31
N GLN A 399 7.25 22.95 -10.75
CA GLN A 399 6.59 24.18 -11.20
C GLN A 399 7.17 25.45 -10.57
N ASP A 400 8.18 25.35 -9.69
CA ASP A 400 8.74 26.48 -8.95
C ASP A 400 7.68 27.28 -8.16
N PHE A 401 6.70 26.58 -7.55
CA PHE A 401 5.68 27.26 -6.75
C PHE A 401 6.27 27.94 -5.51
N TYR A 402 7.40 27.45 -4.99
CA TYR A 402 8.13 28.12 -3.93
C TYR A 402 8.62 29.52 -4.36
N GLY A 403 9.27 29.62 -5.51
CA GLY A 403 9.75 30.90 -6.05
C GLY A 403 8.59 31.83 -6.41
N GLN A 404 7.53 31.30 -7.03
CA GLN A 404 6.33 32.07 -7.37
C GLN A 404 5.61 32.61 -6.13
N ALA A 405 5.54 31.83 -5.05
CA ALA A 405 4.93 32.24 -3.77
C ALA A 405 5.86 33.10 -2.90
N ASN A 406 7.14 33.24 -3.26
CA ASN A 406 8.20 33.78 -2.42
C ASN A 406 8.26 33.10 -1.03
N TRP A 407 8.25 31.77 -1.02
CA TRP A 407 8.18 30.95 0.18
C TRP A 407 9.38 30.00 0.32
N ASP A 408 10.28 30.33 1.24
CA ASP A 408 11.53 29.57 1.50
C ASP A 408 11.39 28.47 2.58
N MET A 409 10.19 28.20 3.07
CA MET A 409 9.94 27.28 4.19
C MET A 409 10.78 27.55 5.47
N PRO A 410 10.82 28.78 6.03
CA PRO A 410 11.67 29.14 7.17
C PRO A 410 11.44 28.35 8.46
N VAL A 411 10.32 27.62 8.60
CA VAL A 411 9.97 26.86 9.82
C VAL A 411 9.85 25.37 9.49
N LEU A 412 9.04 24.99 8.50
CA LEU A 412 8.89 23.62 8.02
C LEU A 412 10.19 23.08 7.43
N GLY A 413 11.04 23.93 6.85
CA GLY A 413 12.35 23.52 6.31
C GLY A 413 13.41 23.25 7.38
N ASP A 414 13.18 23.63 8.63
CA ASP A 414 14.16 23.60 9.72
C ASP A 414 13.84 22.51 10.75
N GLU A 415 14.73 21.51 10.88
CA GLU A 415 14.60 20.42 11.86
C GLU A 415 14.61 20.92 13.31
N GLY A 416 15.28 22.03 13.60
CA GLY A 416 15.33 22.62 14.94
C GLY A 416 14.03 23.29 15.37
N LYS A 417 13.16 23.63 14.41
CA LYS A 417 11.86 24.26 14.66
C LYS A 417 10.70 23.28 14.57
N VAL A 418 10.72 22.44 13.53
CA VAL A 418 9.76 21.35 13.36
C VAL A 418 10.54 20.06 13.22
N SER A 419 10.63 19.29 14.31
CA SER A 419 11.35 18.02 14.29
C SER A 419 10.48 16.91 13.71
N VAL A 420 11.03 16.20 12.73
CA VAL A 420 10.43 15.00 12.12
C VAL A 420 11.31 13.77 12.31
N GLN A 421 12.54 13.96 12.81
CA GLN A 421 13.48 12.88 13.15
C GLN A 421 13.33 12.44 14.61
N THR A 422 12.10 12.13 15.00
CA THR A 422 11.71 11.83 16.40
C THR A 422 11.72 10.33 16.72
N TYR A 423 11.97 9.46 15.74
CA TYR A 423 11.91 8.01 15.89
C TYR A 423 13.30 7.37 15.93
N THR A 424 13.38 6.17 16.51
CA THR A 424 14.56 5.30 16.33
C THR A 424 14.61 4.81 14.88
N ALA A 425 15.73 5.06 14.20
CA ALA A 425 15.93 4.62 12.83
C ALA A 425 15.89 3.08 12.73
N PRO A 426 15.11 2.51 11.79
CA PRO A 426 15.14 1.08 11.52
C PRO A 426 16.41 0.74 10.75
N GLU A 427 17.44 0.26 11.44
CA GLU A 427 18.72 -0.12 10.83
C GLU A 427 18.76 -1.59 10.42
N LYS A 428 18.01 -2.44 11.12
CA LYS A 428 18.05 -3.89 10.95
C LYS A 428 16.67 -4.52 11.07
N VAL A 429 16.50 -5.67 10.41
CA VAL A 429 15.26 -6.47 10.52
C VAL A 429 15.58 -7.93 10.76
N GLU A 430 14.72 -8.59 11.55
CA GLU A 430 14.80 -10.04 11.71
C GLU A 430 14.56 -10.76 10.39
N THR A 431 15.44 -11.71 10.08
CA THR A 431 15.22 -12.61 8.96
C THR A 431 13.96 -13.45 9.19
N ALA A 432 13.05 -13.37 8.22
CA ALA A 432 11.89 -14.23 8.14
C ALA A 432 12.15 -15.34 7.10
N VAL A 433 12.01 -16.60 7.54
CA VAL A 433 12.12 -17.78 6.67
C VAL A 433 10.87 -18.62 6.84
N ASN A 434 10.25 -19.01 5.74
CA ASN A 434 9.20 -20.02 5.75
C ASN A 434 9.69 -21.27 5.01
N ALA A 435 9.78 -22.40 5.69
CA ALA A 435 10.03 -23.68 5.04
C ALA A 435 8.72 -24.31 4.59
N ILE A 436 8.29 -23.94 3.39
CA ILE A 436 7.19 -24.64 2.72
C ILE A 436 7.79 -25.76 1.88
N TRP A 437 7.56 -27.00 2.30
CA TRP A 437 7.82 -28.16 1.47
C TRP A 437 6.73 -28.29 0.41
N ARG A 438 7.04 -27.93 -0.83
CA ARG A 438 6.33 -28.46 -1.99
C ARG A 438 7.29 -29.42 -2.69
N GLY A 439 6.98 -30.72 -2.70
CA GLY A 439 7.93 -31.75 -3.13
C GLY A 439 9.09 -31.91 -2.12
N ASN A 440 10.34 -31.73 -2.59
CA ASN A 440 11.59 -31.85 -1.82
C ASN A 440 12.41 -30.53 -1.78
N THR A 441 11.81 -29.39 -2.14
CA THR A 441 12.55 -28.12 -2.32
C THR A 441 12.22 -27.12 -1.21
N LEU A 442 13.27 -26.57 -0.60
CA LEU A 442 13.23 -25.48 0.39
C LEU A 442 13.31 -24.12 -0.32
N MET A 443 12.42 -23.19 0.01
CA MET A 443 12.46 -21.82 -0.54
C MET A 443 13.22 -20.89 0.39
N THR A 444 14.06 -20.05 -0.21
CA THR A 444 14.98 -19.14 0.48
C THR A 444 14.36 -17.75 0.68
N PRO A 445 14.94 -16.94 1.58
CA PRO A 445 14.44 -15.59 1.87
C PRO A 445 14.49 -14.67 0.65
N LEU A 446 13.58 -13.69 0.62
CA LEU A 446 13.35 -12.80 -0.50
C LEU A 446 13.92 -11.41 -0.21
N GLY A 447 14.58 -10.81 -1.20
CA GLY A 447 14.99 -9.41 -1.13
C GLY A 447 13.87 -8.48 -1.55
N GLY A 448 14.03 -7.17 -1.39
CA GLY A 448 13.00 -6.22 -1.82
C GLY A 448 13.13 -4.86 -1.16
N GLY A 449 12.24 -3.95 -1.54
CA GLY A 449 12.24 -2.59 -1.04
C GLY A 449 11.03 -1.75 -1.44
N VAL A 450 11.13 -0.46 -1.16
CA VAL A 450 10.28 0.57 -1.75
C VAL A 450 11.17 1.45 -2.63
N ASN A 451 10.71 1.81 -3.82
CA ASN A 451 11.42 2.65 -4.76
C ASN A 451 10.45 3.69 -5.35
N VAL A 452 10.52 4.91 -4.85
CA VAL A 452 9.68 6.03 -5.26
C VAL A 452 10.53 7.02 -6.05
N GLN A 453 10.14 7.28 -7.29
CA GLN A 453 10.79 8.29 -8.15
C GLN A 453 9.74 9.30 -8.63
N PRO A 454 9.32 10.23 -7.78
CA PRO A 454 8.13 11.06 -8.02
C PRO A 454 8.15 11.80 -9.37
N ARG A 455 9.31 12.32 -9.77
CA ARG A 455 9.51 13.05 -11.02
C ARG A 455 9.24 12.24 -12.29
N ILE A 456 9.24 10.90 -12.21
CA ILE A 456 8.87 10.06 -13.36
C ILE A 456 7.38 10.21 -13.66
N ALA A 457 6.53 10.37 -12.63
CA ALA A 457 5.09 10.59 -12.80
C ALA A 457 4.78 11.95 -13.46
N LEU A 458 5.73 12.90 -13.39
CA LEU A 458 5.59 14.27 -13.88
C LEU A 458 6.18 14.47 -15.29
N LYS A 459 6.75 13.41 -15.90
CA LYS A 459 7.27 13.51 -17.26
C LYS A 459 6.15 13.79 -18.27
N LYS A 460 6.48 14.55 -19.32
CA LYS A 460 5.54 14.97 -20.37
C LYS A 460 4.79 13.82 -21.07
N ASP A 461 5.39 12.63 -21.14
CA ASP A 461 4.78 11.43 -21.72
C ASP A 461 3.86 10.65 -20.76
N ARG A 462 3.76 11.09 -19.50
CA ARG A 462 3.00 10.45 -18.42
C ARG A 462 1.88 11.32 -17.86
N VAL A 463 2.06 12.64 -17.95
CA VAL A 463 1.07 13.63 -17.51
C VAL A 463 0.00 13.84 -18.58
N THR A 464 -1.27 13.85 -18.17
CA THR A 464 -2.40 14.19 -19.03
C THR A 464 -2.81 15.65 -18.83
N ILE A 465 -3.04 16.41 -19.90
CA ILE A 465 -3.54 17.78 -19.80
C ILE A 465 -5.07 17.73 -19.71
N ASP A 466 -5.63 18.41 -18.72
CA ASP A 466 -7.06 18.60 -18.56
C ASP A 466 -7.56 19.72 -19.49
N THR A 467 -8.00 19.32 -20.68
CA THR A 467 -8.57 20.23 -21.69
C THR A 467 -10.03 20.61 -21.40
N GLU A 468 -10.69 19.95 -20.44
CA GLU A 468 -12.08 20.25 -20.07
C GLU A 468 -12.18 21.31 -18.97
N GLY A 469 -11.05 21.69 -18.36
CA GLY A 469 -10.97 22.71 -17.32
C GLY A 469 -11.55 22.28 -15.97
N GLN A 470 -11.74 20.97 -15.74
CA GLN A 470 -12.27 20.43 -14.49
C GLN A 470 -11.39 20.79 -13.28
N HIS A 471 -10.06 20.72 -13.43
CA HIS A 471 -9.11 21.01 -12.35
C HIS A 471 -9.12 22.49 -11.98
N VAL A 472 -9.27 23.38 -12.97
CA VAL A 472 -9.44 24.82 -12.76
C VAL A 472 -10.76 25.10 -12.03
N GLN A 473 -11.86 24.44 -12.42
CA GLN A 473 -13.14 24.56 -11.71
C GLN A 473 -13.05 24.09 -10.26
N VAL A 474 -12.40 22.96 -10.00
CA VAL A 474 -12.19 22.45 -8.63
C VAL A 474 -11.32 23.40 -7.82
N LYS A 475 -10.24 23.94 -8.40
CA LYS A 475 -9.38 24.94 -7.76
C LYS A 475 -10.17 26.20 -7.35
N HIS A 476 -11.04 26.71 -8.20
CA HIS A 476 -11.85 27.90 -7.90
C HIS A 476 -13.08 27.63 -7.01
N SER A 477 -13.36 26.37 -6.67
CA SER A 477 -14.40 26.08 -5.69
C SER A 477 -13.98 26.61 -4.31
N SER A 478 -14.86 27.37 -3.67
CA SER A 478 -14.74 27.79 -2.25
C SER A 478 -13.49 28.60 -1.87
N GLY A 479 -13.06 29.61 -2.64
CA GLY A 479 -12.01 30.55 -2.22
C GLY A 479 -10.61 30.28 -2.79
N PRO A 480 -9.53 30.88 -2.22
CA PRO A 480 -9.39 31.44 -0.87
C PRO A 480 -9.83 32.92 -0.74
N ASP A 481 -11.13 33.20 -0.83
CA ASP A 481 -11.70 34.51 -0.58
C ASP A 481 -12.20 34.59 0.87
N GLN A 482 -12.00 35.73 1.54
CA GLN A 482 -12.60 36.06 2.84
C GLN A 482 -12.23 35.11 4.01
N LEU A 483 -11.04 34.49 3.97
CA LEU A 483 -10.53 33.69 5.09
C LEU A 483 -10.30 34.55 6.34
N ALA A 484 -10.60 34.00 7.52
CA ALA A 484 -10.35 34.66 8.80
C ALA A 484 -8.83 34.83 9.06
N PRO A 485 -8.42 35.81 9.89
CA PRO A 485 -7.02 35.94 10.29
C PRO A 485 -6.50 34.64 10.93
N GLY A 486 -5.35 34.16 10.46
CA GLY A 486 -4.75 32.90 10.94
C GLY A 486 -5.40 31.63 10.39
N GLN A 487 -6.44 31.71 9.56
CA GLN A 487 -7.04 30.55 8.92
C GLN A 487 -6.14 30.03 7.79
N TRP A 488 -5.79 28.75 7.87
CA TRP A 488 -4.85 28.07 6.96
C TRP A 488 -5.48 26.91 6.17
N TRP A 489 -6.76 26.60 6.43
CA TRP A 489 -7.51 25.59 5.69
C TRP A 489 -8.98 26.01 5.48
N TRP A 490 -9.63 25.44 4.47
CA TRP A 490 -11.04 25.67 4.12
C TRP A 490 -11.60 24.51 3.28
N ASP A 491 -12.91 24.46 3.06
CA ASP A 491 -13.60 23.43 2.27
C ASP A 491 -14.12 23.96 0.92
#